data_AF-A0AAE2SVR8-F1
#
_entry.id   AF-A0AAE2SVR8-F1
#
_cell.length_a   1.000
_cell.length_b   1.000
_cell.length_c   1.000
_cell.angle_alpha   90.00
_cell.angle_beta   90.00
_cell.angle_gamma   90.00
#
_symmetry.space_group_name_H-M   'P 1'
#
loop_
_entity.id
_entity.type
_entity.pdbx_description
1 polymer ?
#
loop_
_entity_poly.entity_id
_entity_poly.type
_entity_poly.pdbx_seq_one_letter_code
_entity_poly.pdbx_strand_id
1 'polypeptide(L)'
;MEYDPHYPTILPEFIALPLVFVLNILIPVSAILIARKLQRRRWLPHTFAFLWVFLSPFTLAILITPTMAPGEEAGPGGGMILLPILGETPIVLVAYAVILLYLRLTRQTSLAPHSPS
;
A
#
# COMPACT_ATOMS: atom_id res chain seq x y z
N MET A 1 -20.56 2.38 -10.48
CA MET A 1 -21.04 1.54 -9.37
C MET A 1 -21.96 2.41 -8.56
N GLU A 2 -23.27 2.18 -8.70
CA GLU A 2 -24.30 2.86 -7.91
C GLU A 2 -24.25 2.29 -6.48
N TYR A 3 -24.39 3.14 -5.46
CA TYR A 3 -24.50 2.68 -4.08
C TYR A 3 -25.83 1.95 -3.90
N ASP A 4 -25.80 0.69 -3.45
CA ASP A 4 -27.02 -0.07 -3.13
C ASP A 4 -27.37 0.10 -1.63
N PRO A 5 -28.45 0.84 -1.30
CA PRO A 5 -28.86 1.03 0.09
C PRO A 5 -29.34 -0.26 0.77
N HIS A 6 -29.64 -1.32 0.02
CA HIS A 6 -30.05 -2.61 0.59
C HIS A 6 -28.86 -3.45 1.07
N TYR A 7 -27.64 -3.17 0.58
CA TYR A 7 -26.41 -3.88 0.94
C TYR A 7 -25.30 -2.88 1.33
N PRO A 8 -25.39 -2.26 2.51
CA PRO A 8 -24.44 -1.24 2.92
C PRO A 8 -23.04 -1.84 3.14
N THR A 9 -22.04 -1.14 2.60
CA THR A 9 -20.60 -1.36 2.86
C THR A 9 -20.07 -0.30 3.83
N ILE A 10 -18.89 -0.51 4.42
CA ILE A 10 -18.24 0.50 5.28
C ILE A 10 -17.91 1.75 4.47
N LEU A 11 -17.40 1.54 3.25
CA LEU A 11 -17.12 2.61 2.31
C LEU A 11 -17.56 2.19 0.91
N PRO A 12 -18.21 3.08 0.14
CA PRO A 12 -18.57 2.77 -1.24
C PRO A 12 -17.33 2.43 -2.06
N GLU A 13 -17.45 1.42 -2.93
CA GLU A 13 -16.36 0.92 -3.77
C GLU A 13 -15.64 2.02 -4.55
N PHE A 14 -16.40 2.96 -5.11
CA PHE A 14 -15.87 4.08 -5.90
C PHE A 14 -15.01 5.05 -5.09
N ILE A 15 -15.10 5.01 -3.76
CA ILE A 15 -14.25 5.79 -2.84
C ILE A 15 -13.15 4.91 -2.27
N ALA A 16 -13.49 3.69 -1.84
CA ALA A 16 -12.56 2.77 -1.19
C ALA A 16 -11.39 2.38 -2.10
N LEU A 17 -11.67 2.07 -3.36
CA LEU A 17 -10.66 1.66 -4.33
C LEU A 17 -9.62 2.78 -4.59
N PRO A 18 -9.99 4.00 -5.01
CA PRO A 18 -9.01 5.05 -5.22
C PRO A 18 -8.31 5.47 -3.91
N LEU A 19 -9.00 5.40 -2.77
CA LEU A 19 -8.37 5.69 -1.47
C LEU A 19 -7.23 4.73 -1.17
N VAL A 20 -7.46 3.41 -1.24
CA VAL A 20 -6.43 2.40 -0.96
C VAL A 20 -5.29 2.50 -1.98
N PHE A 21 -5.62 2.70 -3.26
CA PHE A 21 -4.63 2.88 -4.32
C PHE A 21 -3.72 4.09 -4.06
N VAL A 22 -4.29 5.24 -3.74
CA VAL A 22 -3.51 6.45 -3.42
C VAL A 22 -2.65 6.25 -2.17
N LEU A 23 -3.20 5.62 -1.13
CA LEU A 23 -2.47 5.33 0.10
C LEU A 23 -1.30 4.36 -0.11
N ASN A 24 -1.45 3.38 -1.00
CA ASN A 24 -0.38 2.45 -1.38
C ASN A 24 0.84 3.15 -1.97
N ILE A 25 0.68 4.35 -2.54
CA ILE A 25 1.80 5.17 -3.06
C ILE A 25 2.30 6.14 -1.99
N LEU A 26 1.38 6.86 -1.32
CA LEU A 26 1.74 7.92 -0.37
C LEU A 26 2.45 7.38 0.88
N ILE A 27 2.07 6.21 1.37
CA ILE A 27 2.65 5.63 2.58
C ILE A 27 4.12 5.23 2.37
N PRO A 28 4.51 4.51 1.31
CA PRO A 28 5.92 4.27 1.01
C PRO A 28 6.74 5.55 0.79
N VAL A 29 6.20 6.53 0.06
CA VAL A 29 6.89 7.81 -0.16
C VAL A 29 7.13 8.54 1.16
N SER A 30 6.11 8.66 2.00
CA SER A 30 6.23 9.30 3.32
C SER A 30 7.18 8.54 4.24
N ALA A 31 7.20 7.20 4.20
CA ALA A 31 8.14 6.39 4.97
C ALA A 31 9.60 6.69 4.64
N ILE A 32 9.94 6.91 3.35
CA ILE A 32 11.29 7.34 2.96
C ILE A 32 11.64 8.70 3.57
N LEU A 33 10.72 9.67 3.49
CA LEU A 33 10.95 11.01 4.02
C LEU A 33 11.10 11.00 5.54
N ILE A 34 10.27 10.24 6.24
CA ILE A 34 10.31 10.10 7.71
C ILE A 34 11.58 9.37 8.15
N ALA A 35 11.95 8.28 7.47
CA ALA A 35 13.16 7.53 7.77
C ALA A 35 14.44 8.38 7.60
N ARG A 36 14.43 9.41 6.73
CA ARG A 36 15.54 10.37 6.63
C ARG A 36 15.67 11.26 7.87
N LYS A 37 14.55 11.61 8.52
CA LYS A 37 14.52 12.48 9.71
C LYS A 37 14.83 11.72 11.01
N LEU A 38 14.51 10.44 11.09
CA LEU A 38 14.83 9.63 12.27
C LEU A 38 16.32 9.26 12.31
N GLN A 39 16.98 9.35 13.47
CA GLN A 39 18.37 8.89 13.62
C GLN A 39 18.47 7.44 14.15
N ARG A 40 17.61 7.04 15.09
CA ARG A 40 17.78 5.78 15.84
C ARG A 40 16.95 4.60 15.32
N ARG A 41 15.78 4.84 14.72
CA ARG A 41 14.84 3.79 14.27
C ARG A 41 14.36 4.01 12.84
N ARG A 42 15.32 4.18 11.91
CA ARG A 42 15.05 4.42 10.47
C ARG A 42 14.28 3.28 9.79
N TRP A 43 14.29 2.09 10.37
CA TRP A 43 13.66 0.89 9.86
C TRP A 43 12.16 0.82 10.17
N LEU A 44 11.70 1.46 11.26
CA LEU A 44 10.28 1.47 11.64
C LEU A 44 9.37 2.01 10.53
N PRO A 45 9.62 3.19 9.94
CA PRO A 45 8.76 3.70 8.85
C PRO A 45 8.67 2.75 7.67
N HIS A 46 9.76 2.06 7.32
CA HIS A 46 9.78 1.11 6.22
C HIS A 46 9.00 -0.17 6.55
N THR A 47 9.09 -0.69 7.78
CA THR A 47 8.30 -1.83 8.24
C THR A 47 6.81 -1.50 8.21
N PHE A 48 6.40 -0.32 8.69
CA PHE A 48 5.01 0.11 8.64
C PHE A 48 4.51 0.26 7.20
N ALA A 49 5.29 0.86 6.31
CA ALA A 49 4.91 0.98 4.90
C ALA A 49 4.78 -0.39 4.21
N PHE A 50 5.70 -1.31 4.49
CA PHE A 50 5.62 -2.68 3.98
C PHE A 50 4.36 -3.38 4.45
N LEU A 51 4.08 -3.34 5.76
CA LEU A 51 2.88 -3.96 6.34
C LEU A 51 1.60 -3.35 5.78
N TRP A 52 1.56 -2.02 5.58
CA TRP A 52 0.43 -1.36 4.95
C TRP A 52 0.18 -1.90 3.55
N VAL A 53 1.18 -1.84 2.65
CA VAL A 53 1.02 -2.25 1.26
C VAL A 53 0.66 -3.75 1.18
N PHE A 54 1.30 -4.58 1.99
CA PHE A 54 1.02 -6.01 2.06
C PHE A 54 -0.41 -6.33 2.52
N LEU A 55 -0.93 -5.58 3.50
CA LEU A 55 -2.29 -5.76 4.02
C LEU A 55 -3.35 -4.98 3.24
N SER A 56 -2.97 -4.12 2.30
CA SER A 56 -3.89 -3.26 1.55
C SER A 56 -5.00 -4.00 0.81
N PRO A 57 -4.81 -5.21 0.23
CA PRO A 57 -5.90 -5.97 -0.38
C PRO A 57 -6.95 -6.40 0.65
N PHE A 58 -6.50 -6.79 1.87
CA PHE A 58 -7.39 -7.16 2.97
C PHE A 58 -8.15 -5.95 3.50
N THR A 59 -7.49 -4.80 3.63
CA THR A 59 -8.15 -3.53 4.00
C THR A 59 -9.23 -3.17 2.99
N LEU A 60 -8.94 -3.26 1.69
CA LEU A 60 -9.95 -3.00 0.66
C LEU A 60 -11.12 -3.99 0.78
N ALA A 61 -10.84 -5.29 0.92
CA ALA A 61 -11.87 -6.32 1.09
C ALA A 61 -12.80 -5.99 2.26
N ILE A 62 -12.27 -5.62 3.42
CA ILE A 62 -13.08 -5.24 4.59
C ILE A 62 -13.93 -3.99 4.31
N LEU A 63 -13.38 -2.98 3.63
CA LEU A 63 -14.08 -1.73 3.35
C LEU A 63 -15.29 -1.92 2.42
N ILE A 64 -15.16 -2.81 1.45
CA ILE A 64 -16.16 -3.03 0.41
C ILE A 64 -17.06 -4.24 0.68
N THR A 65 -16.77 -5.08 1.67
CA THR A 65 -17.60 -6.26 1.97
C THR A 65 -18.98 -5.78 2.41
N PRO A 66 -20.05 -6.13 1.68
CA PRO A 66 -21.40 -5.75 2.04
C PRO A 66 -21.90 -6.54 3.24
N THR A 67 -22.73 -5.88 4.06
CA THR A 67 -23.45 -6.57 5.14
C THR A 67 -24.63 -7.32 4.53
N MET A 68 -24.54 -8.64 4.44
CA MET A 68 -25.59 -9.51 3.85
C MET A 68 -26.44 -10.19 4.94
N ALA A 69 -27.69 -10.51 4.61
CA ALA A 69 -28.54 -11.28 5.50
C ALA A 69 -28.10 -12.76 5.55
N PRO A 70 -28.41 -13.50 6.64
CA PRO A 70 -28.05 -14.91 6.73
C PRO A 70 -28.66 -15.72 5.58
N GLY A 71 -27.80 -16.40 4.79
CA GLY A 71 -28.20 -17.24 3.65
C GLY A 71 -28.11 -16.55 2.28
N GLU A 72 -27.70 -15.28 2.24
CA GLU A 72 -27.36 -14.58 1.00
C GLU A 72 -25.86 -14.70 0.71
N GLU A 73 -25.52 -14.94 -0.54
CA GLU A 73 -24.14 -15.11 -1.00
C GLU A 73 -23.75 -13.96 -1.93
N ALA A 74 -22.50 -13.52 -1.83
CA ALA A 74 -21.97 -12.49 -2.72
C ALA A 74 -21.98 -13.00 -4.18
N GLY A 75 -22.47 -12.15 -5.09
CA GLY A 75 -22.45 -12.46 -6.52
C GLY A 75 -21.02 -12.72 -7.01
N PRO A 76 -20.85 -13.49 -8.11
CA PRO A 76 -19.53 -13.92 -8.60
C PRO A 76 -18.59 -12.76 -9.00
N GLY A 77 -19.12 -11.54 -9.15
CA GLY A 77 -18.32 -10.34 -9.43
C GLY A 77 -17.75 -9.63 -8.20
N GLY A 78 -18.19 -9.95 -6.98
CA GLY A 78 -17.83 -9.18 -5.76
C GLY A 78 -16.33 -9.19 -5.43
N GLY A 79 -15.62 -10.26 -5.80
CA GLY A 79 -14.16 -10.34 -5.60
C GLY A 79 -13.32 -9.65 -6.68
N MET A 80 -13.90 -9.34 -7.84
CA MET A 80 -13.15 -8.85 -9.01
C MET A 80 -12.57 -7.46 -8.79
N ILE A 81 -13.20 -6.65 -7.94
CA ILE A 81 -12.75 -5.30 -7.61
C ILE A 81 -11.48 -5.28 -6.74
N LEU A 82 -11.07 -6.42 -6.18
CA LEU A 82 -9.78 -6.56 -5.49
C LEU A 82 -8.60 -6.71 -6.45
N LEU A 83 -8.84 -7.14 -7.70
CA LEU A 83 -7.79 -7.42 -8.68
C LEU A 83 -6.84 -6.24 -8.93
N PRO A 84 -7.31 -4.97 -9.05
CA PRO A 84 -6.42 -3.84 -9.25
C PRO A 84 -5.42 -3.68 -8.08
N ILE A 85 -5.88 -3.81 -6.84
CA ILE A 85 -5.01 -3.70 -5.65
C ILE A 85 -4.11 -4.93 -5.50
N LEU A 86 -4.60 -6.13 -5.82
CA LEU A 86 -3.77 -7.34 -5.84
C LEU A 86 -2.64 -7.25 -6.87
N GLY A 87 -2.89 -6.65 -8.03
CA GLY A 87 -1.86 -6.39 -9.04
C GLY A 87 -0.92 -5.24 -8.66
N GLU A 88 -1.45 -4.18 -8.06
CA GLU A 88 -0.67 -3.02 -7.59
C GLU A 88 0.32 -3.41 -6.49
N THR A 89 -0.11 -4.23 -5.52
CA THR A 89 0.67 -4.61 -4.34
C THR A 89 2.09 -5.08 -4.67
N PRO A 90 2.31 -6.12 -5.51
CA PRO A 90 3.67 -6.56 -5.85
C PRO A 90 4.44 -5.50 -6.65
N ILE A 91 3.78 -4.73 -7.52
CA ILE A 91 4.42 -3.66 -8.30
C ILE A 91 4.98 -2.58 -7.37
N VAL A 92 4.17 -2.10 -6.44
CA VAL A 92 4.56 -1.09 -5.45
C VAL A 92 5.68 -1.62 -4.57
N LEU A 93 5.60 -2.87 -4.09
CA LEU A 93 6.65 -3.47 -3.27
C LEU A 93 7.99 -3.58 -4.02
N VAL A 94 7.97 -4.02 -5.28
CA VAL A 94 9.18 -4.12 -6.11
C VAL A 94 9.76 -2.73 -6.39
N ALA A 95 8.94 -1.78 -6.84
CA ALA A 95 9.37 -0.41 -7.10
C ALA A 95 9.97 0.23 -5.85
N TYR A 96 9.32 0.03 -4.71
CA TYR A 96 9.80 0.53 -3.41
C TYR A 96 11.13 -0.09 -3.01
N ALA A 97 11.29 -1.41 -3.17
CA ALA A 97 12.55 -2.09 -2.91
C ALA A 97 13.69 -1.58 -3.80
N VAL A 98 13.44 -1.39 -5.10
CA VAL A 98 14.41 -0.83 -6.05
C VAL A 98 14.83 0.58 -5.64
N ILE A 99 13.88 1.45 -5.27
CA ILE A 99 14.17 2.81 -4.80
C ILE A 99 15.02 2.78 -3.52
N LEU A 100 14.70 1.92 -2.56
CA LEU A 100 15.49 1.79 -1.33
C LEU A 100 16.91 1.30 -1.60
N LEU A 101 17.08 0.33 -2.50
CA LEU A 101 18.39 -0.17 -2.93
C LEU A 101 19.20 0.93 -3.64
N TYR A 102 18.58 1.64 -4.58
CA TYR A 102 19.21 2.77 -5.26
C TYR A 102 19.69 3.82 -4.25
N LEU A 103 18.81 4.28 -3.35
CA LEU A 103 19.16 5.25 -2.31
C LEU A 103 20.26 4.76 -1.37
N ARG A 104 20.31 3.46 -1.09
CA ARG A 104 21.37 2.85 -0.27
C ARG A 104 22.72 2.87 -1.00
N LEU A 105 22.74 2.50 -2.28
CA LEU A 105 23.95 2.51 -3.11
C LEU A 105 24.51 3.92 -3.32
N THR A 106 23.64 4.90 -3.60
CA THR A 106 24.06 6.31 -3.75
C THR A 106 24.66 6.88 -2.46
N ARG A 107 24.15 6.47 -1.29
CA ARG A 107 24.75 6.87 -0.01
C ARG A 107 26.14 6.28 0.21
N GLN A 108 26.35 5.02 -0.17
CA GLN A 108 27.64 4.34 0.01
C GLN A 108 28.71 4.93 -0.91
N THR A 109 28.37 5.24 -2.16
CA THR A 109 29.28 5.88 -3.12
C THR A 109 29.66 7.30 -2.71
N SER A 110 28.75 8.06 -2.11
CA SER A 110 29.03 9.40 -1.56
C SER A 110 29.92 9.41 -0.31
N LEU A 111 30.10 8.26 0.37
CA LEU A 111 30.89 8.12 1.59
C LEU A 111 32.31 7.58 1.35
N ALA A 112 32.64 7.16 0.13
CA ALA A 112 34.01 6.81 -0.23
C ALA A 112 34.82 8.11 -0.36
N PRO A 113 35.79 8.40 0.54
CA PRO A 113 36.65 9.56 0.37
C PRO A 113 37.54 9.30 -0.84
N HIS A 114 37.71 10.30 -1.69
CA HIS A 114 38.83 10.37 -2.60
C HIS A 114 40.10 10.09 -1.80
N SER A 115 40.74 8.94 -2.04
CA SER A 115 42.09 8.67 -1.55
C SER A 115 43.01 9.72 -2.16
N PRO A 116 43.63 10.62 -1.36
CA PRO A 116 44.72 11.43 -1.88
C PRO A 116 45.89 10.47 -2.11
N SER A 117 46.30 10.36 -3.37
CA SER A 117 47.57 9.79 -3.83
C SER A 117 48.77 10.55 -3.27
#